data_AF-A0AB37V144-F1
#
_entry.id   AF-A0AB37V144-F1
#
_cell.length_a   1.000
_cell.length_b   1.000
_cell.length_c   1.000
_cell.angle_alpha   90.00
_cell.angle_beta   90.00
_cell.angle_gamma   90.00
#
_symmetry.space_group_name_H-M   'P 1'
#
loop_
_entity.id
_entity.type
_entity.pdbx_description
1 polymer ?
#
loop_
_entity_poly.entity_id
_entity_poly.type
_entity_poly.pdbx_seq_one_letter_code
_entity_poly.pdbx_strand_id
1 'polypeptide(L)'
;MSYFFKTILGTSVIVGVLLGLWRLTYDKSCFSLVFVLLILGIVAYSYISLKMHQRKCFAKCFVNSESFLSKMLHSPIMVTCFYFIFSIFTSISIAYSVLDYNWMMWGLVFCTIVVCATVFGALEKMLKSIIKEDYLMLMSREVSAFVGTLFFIGLNCYVIYHGNMPDYLRPALIDTIKAASDSAYSNCDYTSYVLEFKKMLEGVTWWGMRKAESMGLNKGFMIAGWVAFIIYNALSGIAISRLSAQIIYWLSKYFRGECGK
;
A
#
# COMPACT_ATOMS: atom_id res chain seq x y z
N MET A 1 7.68 3.49 29.35
CA MET A 1 7.51 3.82 27.91
C MET A 1 6.06 3.57 27.54
N SER A 2 5.30 4.60 27.16
CA SER A 2 3.86 4.48 26.86
C SER A 2 3.62 3.39 25.80
N TYR A 3 2.59 2.56 25.98
CA TYR A 3 2.16 1.52 25.03
C TYR A 3 2.15 2.00 23.58
N PHE A 4 1.69 3.23 23.37
CA PHE A 4 1.68 3.92 22.10
C PHE A 4 3.06 4.01 21.43
N PHE A 5 4.10 4.36 22.21
CA PHE A 5 5.47 4.48 21.71
C PHE A 5 6.06 3.11 21.38
N LYS A 6 5.77 2.07 22.18
CA LYS A 6 6.18 0.69 21.86
C LYS A 6 5.56 0.21 20.54
N THR A 7 4.28 0.51 20.30
CA THR A 7 3.60 0.15 19.05
C THR A 7 4.20 0.87 17.84
N ILE A 8 4.50 2.17 17.95
CA ILE A 8 5.17 2.91 16.87
C ILE A 8 6.55 2.30 16.59
N LEU A 9 7.39 2.15 17.62
CA LEU A 9 8.74 1.62 17.47
C LEU A 9 8.72 0.21 16.87
N GLY A 10 7.89 -0.68 17.39
CA GLY A 10 7.74 -2.05 16.88
C GLY A 10 7.25 -2.07 15.43
N THR A 11 6.29 -1.22 15.07
CA THR A 11 5.78 -1.13 13.69
C THR A 11 6.86 -0.61 12.75
N SER A 12 7.58 0.44 13.13
CA SER A 12 8.68 1.01 12.34
C SER A 12 9.80 -0.01 12.11
N VAL A 13 10.15 -0.79 13.14
CA VAL A 13 11.15 -1.86 12.99
C VAL A 13 10.65 -2.96 12.05
N ILE A 14 9.43 -3.48 12.24
CA ILE A 14 8.92 -4.58 11.41
C ILE A 14 8.74 -4.15 9.95
N VAL A 15 8.12 -2.98 9.71
CA VAL A 15 7.94 -2.44 8.35
C VAL A 15 9.31 -2.12 7.73
N GLY A 16 10.19 -1.47 8.48
CA GLY A 16 11.54 -1.13 8.02
C GLY A 16 12.38 -2.35 7.67
N VAL A 17 12.30 -3.43 8.47
CA VAL A 17 12.99 -4.69 8.19
C VAL A 17 12.41 -5.38 6.96
N LEU A 18 11.07 -5.49 6.85
CA LEU A 18 10.44 -6.14 5.69
C LEU A 18 10.76 -5.42 4.37
N LEU A 19 10.62 -4.10 4.34
CA LEU A 19 10.86 -3.30 3.13
C LEU A 19 12.36 -3.10 2.87
N GLY A 20 13.15 -2.89 3.92
CA GLY A 20 14.58 -2.65 3.83
C GLY A 20 15.36 -3.89 3.43
N LEU A 21 15.06 -5.06 4.01
CA LEU A 21 15.69 -6.32 3.59
C LEU A 21 15.34 -6.67 2.15
N TRP A 22 14.09 -6.45 1.72
CA TRP A 22 13.72 -6.58 0.31
C TRP A 22 14.61 -5.70 -0.58
N ARG A 23 14.72 -4.39 -0.26
CA ARG A 23 15.55 -3.45 -1.03
C ARG A 23 17.04 -3.82 -1.07
N LEU A 24 17.58 -4.47 -0.05
CA LEU A 24 18.99 -4.85 0.02
C LEU A 24 19.33 -6.20 -0.62
N THR A 25 18.31 -7.01 -0.92
CA THR A 25 18.50 -8.40 -1.37
C THR A 25 17.86 -8.71 -2.72
N TYR A 26 17.07 -7.79 -3.30
CA TYR A 26 16.35 -7.99 -4.55
C TYR A 26 17.28 -8.28 -5.75
N ASP A 27 18.49 -7.74 -5.75
CA ASP A 27 19.49 -7.88 -6.83
C ASP A 27 20.32 -9.16 -6.70
N LYS A 28 20.45 -9.71 -5.49
CA LYS A 28 21.40 -10.80 -5.17
C LYS A 28 20.84 -12.20 -5.33
N SER A 29 19.59 -12.44 -4.96
CA SER A 29 19.02 -13.80 -4.98
C SER A 29 17.50 -13.81 -5.10
N CYS A 30 16.95 -14.87 -5.72
CA CYS A 30 15.50 -15.12 -5.74
C CYS A 30 14.91 -15.38 -4.33
N PHE A 31 15.74 -15.66 -3.31
CA PHE A 31 15.28 -15.83 -1.93
C PHE A 31 14.64 -14.55 -1.37
N SER A 32 14.98 -13.38 -1.93
CA SER A 32 14.36 -12.09 -1.61
C SER A 32 12.84 -12.08 -1.81
N LEU A 33 12.30 -12.93 -2.70
CA LEU A 33 10.84 -13.07 -2.92
C LEU A 33 10.08 -13.49 -1.65
N VAL A 34 10.74 -14.12 -0.68
CA VAL A 34 10.13 -14.46 0.61
C VAL A 34 9.59 -13.20 1.31
N PHE A 35 10.30 -12.07 1.24
CA PHE A 35 9.84 -10.82 1.84
C PHE A 35 8.58 -10.28 1.14
N VAL A 36 8.52 -10.38 -0.19
CA VAL A 36 7.33 -9.98 -0.97
C VAL A 36 6.14 -10.87 -0.63
N LEU A 37 6.35 -12.17 -0.47
CA LEU A 37 5.31 -13.12 -0.06
C LEU A 37 4.81 -12.85 1.38
N LEU A 38 5.71 -12.47 2.29
CA LEU A 38 5.32 -12.07 3.65
C LEU A 38 4.47 -10.79 3.65
N ILE A 39 4.88 -9.77 2.89
CA ILE A 39 4.10 -8.54 2.71
C ILE A 39 2.72 -8.87 2.13
N LEU A 40 2.68 -9.71 1.09
CA LEU A 40 1.44 -10.18 0.48
C LEU A 40 0.53 -10.87 1.50
N GLY A 41 1.08 -11.78 2.31
CA GLY A 41 0.32 -12.48 3.34
C GLY A 41 -0.30 -11.53 4.36
N ILE A 42 0.47 -10.54 4.84
CA ILE A 42 -0.01 -9.56 5.83
C ILE A 42 -1.11 -8.67 5.24
N VAL A 43 -0.90 -8.15 4.02
CA VAL A 43 -1.87 -7.30 3.33
C VAL A 43 -3.15 -8.08 2.99
N ALA A 44 -3.02 -9.31 2.49
CA ALA A 44 -4.16 -10.17 2.16
C ALA A 44 -4.98 -10.51 3.40
N TYR A 45 -4.31 -10.86 4.50
CA TYR A 45 -4.97 -11.12 5.77
C TYR A 45 -5.71 -9.89 6.30
N SER A 46 -5.13 -8.69 6.17
CA SER A 46 -5.80 -7.43 6.52
C SER A 46 -7.11 -7.25 5.73
N TYR A 47 -7.11 -7.50 4.43
CA TYR A 47 -8.33 -7.37 3.59
C TYR A 47 -9.38 -8.45 3.91
N ILE A 48 -8.96 -9.71 4.04
CA ILE A 48 -9.86 -10.85 4.20
C ILE A 48 -10.52 -10.84 5.59
N SER A 49 -9.75 -10.59 6.65
CA SER A 49 -10.25 -10.63 8.04
C SER A 49 -11.41 -9.66 8.30
N LEU A 50 -11.35 -8.45 7.73
CA LEU A 50 -12.38 -7.44 7.93
C LEU A 50 -13.67 -7.77 7.14
N LYS A 51 -13.50 -8.14 5.88
CA LYS A 51 -14.62 -8.36 4.95
C LYS A 51 -15.41 -9.60 5.31
N MET A 52 -14.77 -10.61 5.88
CA MET A 52 -15.46 -11.77 6.46
C MET A 52 -16.42 -11.38 7.59
N HIS A 53 -16.09 -10.36 8.40
CA HIS A 53 -16.89 -9.93 9.55
C HIS A 53 -18.00 -8.93 9.19
N GLN A 54 -17.69 -7.91 8.38
CA GLN A 54 -18.67 -6.92 7.88
C GLN A 54 -19.77 -7.55 7.02
N ARG A 55 -19.42 -8.60 6.27
CA ARG A 55 -20.30 -9.34 5.38
C ARG A 55 -21.46 -10.03 6.09
N LYS A 56 -21.22 -10.66 7.25
CA LYS A 56 -22.29 -11.37 8.00
C LYS A 56 -23.41 -10.42 8.43
N CYS A 57 -23.08 -9.15 8.68
CA CYS A 57 -24.05 -8.14 9.08
C CYS A 57 -24.68 -7.47 7.85
N PHE A 58 -23.89 -7.09 6.84
CA PHE A 58 -24.39 -6.42 5.63
C PHE A 58 -25.30 -7.31 4.78
N ALA A 59 -24.91 -8.58 4.54
CA ALA A 59 -25.74 -9.52 3.78
C ALA A 59 -27.06 -9.84 4.49
N LYS A 60 -27.08 -9.80 5.83
CA LYS A 60 -28.28 -10.08 6.64
C LYS A 60 -29.19 -8.87 6.82
N CYS A 61 -28.65 -7.64 6.78
CA CYS A 61 -29.41 -6.42 7.06
C CYS A 61 -29.85 -5.63 5.82
N PHE A 62 -29.13 -5.68 4.70
CA PHE A 62 -29.34 -4.76 3.58
C PHE A 62 -29.61 -5.42 2.22
N VAL A 63 -29.27 -6.70 2.04
CA VAL A 63 -29.31 -7.33 0.72
C VAL A 63 -30.43 -8.37 0.67
N ASN A 64 -31.31 -8.26 -0.32
CA ASN A 64 -32.36 -9.25 -0.53
C ASN A 64 -31.73 -10.61 -0.86
N SER A 65 -32.11 -11.65 -0.11
CA SER A 65 -31.43 -12.94 -0.05
C SER A 65 -31.34 -13.67 -1.41
N GLU A 66 -32.25 -13.39 -2.33
CA GLU A 66 -32.32 -14.00 -3.66
C GLU A 66 -31.48 -13.31 -4.76
N SER A 67 -30.96 -12.11 -4.49
CA SER A 67 -30.20 -11.35 -5.50
C SER A 67 -28.86 -12.00 -5.85
N PHE A 68 -28.40 -11.83 -7.10
CA PHE A 68 -27.06 -12.23 -7.52
C PHE A 68 -25.97 -11.64 -6.61
N LEU A 69 -26.17 -10.39 -6.20
CA LEU A 69 -25.29 -9.66 -5.29
C LEU A 69 -25.25 -10.30 -3.89
N SER A 70 -26.38 -10.83 -3.39
CA SER A 70 -26.44 -11.66 -2.17
C SER A 70 -25.66 -12.97 -2.33
N LYS A 71 -25.86 -13.72 -3.41
CA LYS A 71 -25.13 -14.99 -3.66
C LYS A 71 -23.61 -14.75 -3.78
N MET A 72 -23.21 -13.67 -4.45
CA MET A 72 -21.82 -13.21 -4.57
C MET A 72 -21.24 -12.83 -3.19
N LEU A 73 -21.98 -12.03 -2.42
CA LEU A 73 -21.65 -11.66 -1.04
C LEU A 73 -21.92 -12.76 -0.02
N HIS A 74 -22.40 -13.97 -0.36
CA HIS A 74 -22.51 -15.12 0.56
C HIS A 74 -21.43 -16.20 0.36
N SER A 75 -20.82 -16.31 -0.83
CA SER A 75 -19.67 -17.22 -1.08
C SER A 75 -18.33 -16.77 -0.42
N PRO A 76 -17.80 -17.45 0.61
CA PRO A 76 -16.50 -17.16 1.23
C PRO A 76 -15.34 -17.20 0.24
N ILE A 77 -15.43 -18.09 -0.76
CA ILE A 77 -14.39 -18.35 -1.73
C ILE A 77 -14.22 -17.16 -2.68
N MET A 78 -15.30 -16.65 -3.26
CA MET A 78 -15.21 -15.59 -4.27
C MET A 78 -14.65 -14.28 -3.71
N VAL A 79 -15.09 -13.89 -2.50
CA VAL A 79 -14.61 -12.69 -1.81
C VAL A 79 -13.12 -12.83 -1.48
N THR A 80 -12.71 -14.01 -0.99
CA THR A 80 -11.30 -14.29 -0.70
C THR A 80 -10.46 -14.19 -1.97
N CYS A 81 -10.89 -14.78 -3.08
CA CYS A 81 -10.19 -14.67 -4.36
C CYS A 81 -10.07 -13.23 -4.84
N PHE A 82 -11.15 -12.44 -4.80
CA PHE A 82 -11.13 -11.04 -5.25
C PHE A 82 -10.14 -10.19 -4.44
N TYR A 83 -10.20 -10.27 -3.11
CA TYR A 83 -9.28 -9.51 -2.25
C TYR A 83 -7.86 -10.05 -2.30
N PHE A 84 -7.67 -11.34 -2.56
CA PHE A 84 -6.34 -11.91 -2.77
C PHE A 84 -5.70 -11.36 -4.05
N ILE A 85 -6.43 -11.31 -5.17
CA ILE A 85 -5.98 -10.70 -6.42
C ILE A 85 -5.62 -9.22 -6.19
N PHE A 86 -6.50 -8.47 -5.53
CA PHE A 86 -6.24 -7.07 -5.19
C PHE A 86 -5.00 -6.89 -4.29
N SER A 87 -4.80 -7.82 -3.34
CA SER A 87 -3.62 -7.85 -2.48
C SER A 87 -2.34 -8.13 -3.27
N ILE A 88 -2.38 -8.96 -4.31
CA ILE A 88 -1.24 -9.20 -5.20
C ILE A 88 -0.83 -7.90 -5.89
N PHE A 89 -1.78 -7.19 -6.51
CA PHE A 89 -1.49 -5.93 -7.20
C PHE A 89 -0.89 -4.87 -6.26
N THR A 90 -1.47 -4.70 -5.07
CA THR A 90 -0.98 -3.72 -4.08
C THR A 90 0.38 -4.12 -3.49
N SER A 91 0.63 -5.42 -3.28
CA SER A 91 1.91 -5.93 -2.74
C SER A 91 3.06 -5.83 -3.76
N ILE A 92 2.77 -6.09 -5.03
CA ILE A 92 3.70 -5.82 -6.13
C ILE A 92 4.01 -4.32 -6.17
N SER A 93 2.99 -3.46 -6.10
CA SER A 93 3.19 -2.01 -6.13
C SER A 93 4.15 -1.52 -5.04
N ILE A 94 3.95 -1.90 -3.77
CA ILE A 94 4.89 -1.51 -2.68
C ILE A 94 6.28 -2.10 -2.87
N ALA A 95 6.40 -3.38 -3.23
CA ALA A 95 7.68 -4.05 -3.40
C ALA A 95 8.56 -3.30 -4.41
N TYR A 96 7.97 -2.87 -5.52
CA TYR A 96 8.73 -2.17 -6.55
C TYR A 96 8.87 -0.67 -6.28
N SER A 97 7.89 0.00 -5.67
CA SER A 97 8.03 1.42 -5.29
C SER A 97 9.19 1.63 -4.32
N VAL A 98 9.40 0.72 -3.37
CA VAL A 98 10.46 0.82 -2.35
C VAL A 98 11.87 0.82 -2.93
N LEU A 99 12.08 0.21 -4.10
CA LEU A 99 13.40 0.19 -4.75
C LEU A 99 13.88 1.61 -5.13
N ASP A 100 12.93 2.46 -5.52
CA ASP A 100 13.18 3.84 -5.96
C ASP A 100 13.14 4.86 -4.80
N TYR A 101 12.94 4.41 -3.55
CA TYR A 101 12.77 5.33 -2.42
C TYR A 101 14.10 5.99 -2.01
N ASN A 102 14.16 7.31 -2.15
CA ASN A 102 15.18 8.14 -1.51
C ASN A 102 14.86 8.32 0.00
N TRP A 103 15.80 8.87 0.77
CA TRP A 103 15.66 9.13 2.21
C TRP A 103 14.37 9.90 2.58
N MET A 104 13.94 10.83 1.72
CA MET A 104 12.68 11.57 1.92
C MET A 104 11.45 10.65 1.89
N MET A 105 11.41 9.67 0.98
CA MET A 105 10.31 8.70 0.90
C MET A 105 10.31 7.74 2.09
N TRP A 106 11.48 7.36 2.61
CA TRP A 106 11.58 6.60 3.86
C TRP A 106 11.08 7.40 5.07
N GLY A 107 11.37 8.71 5.12
CA GLY A 107 10.78 9.62 6.10
C GLY A 107 9.25 9.68 6.00
N LEU A 108 8.71 9.69 4.78
CA LEU A 108 7.28 9.68 4.52
C LEU A 108 6.63 8.38 5.02
N VAL A 109 7.23 7.21 4.76
CA VAL A 109 6.77 5.92 5.31
C VAL A 109 6.71 5.96 6.83
N PHE A 110 7.75 6.49 7.49
CA PHE A 110 7.78 6.63 8.94
C PHE A 110 6.67 7.56 9.45
N CYS A 111 6.47 8.72 8.82
CA CYS A 111 5.37 9.63 9.15
C CYS A 111 4.00 8.96 9.00
N THR A 112 3.79 8.17 7.95
CA THR A 112 2.55 7.40 7.76
C THR A 112 2.34 6.38 8.88
N ILE A 113 3.39 5.70 9.36
CA ILE A 113 3.28 4.80 10.53
C ILE A 113 2.83 5.57 11.77
N VAL A 114 3.42 6.75 12.03
CA VAL A 114 3.03 7.61 13.17
C VAL A 114 1.58 8.06 13.04
N VAL A 115 1.14 8.50 11.87
CA VAL A 115 -0.26 8.89 11.61
C VAL A 115 -1.19 7.70 11.85
N CYS A 116 -0.89 6.53 11.26
CA CYS A 116 -1.68 5.32 11.44
C CYS A 116 -1.80 4.95 12.93
N ALA A 117 -0.69 4.99 13.69
CA ALA A 117 -0.71 4.67 15.11
C ALA A 117 -1.54 5.69 15.91
N THR A 118 -1.38 6.99 15.60
CA THR A 118 -2.11 8.08 16.26
C THR A 118 -3.62 7.94 16.04
N VAL A 119 -4.05 7.75 14.80
CA VAL A 119 -5.47 7.57 14.45
C VAL A 119 -6.03 6.31 15.12
N PHE A 120 -5.28 5.20 15.10
CA PHE A 120 -5.70 3.96 15.75
C PHE A 120 -5.94 4.16 17.24
N GLY A 121 -4.96 4.75 17.95
CA GLY A 121 -5.06 4.98 19.40
C GLY A 121 -6.11 6.04 19.78
N ALA A 122 -6.33 7.05 18.94
CA ALA A 122 -7.33 8.08 19.16
C ALA A 122 -8.76 7.51 19.05
N LEU A 123 -9.04 6.75 17.98
CA LEU A 123 -10.34 6.11 17.78
C LEU A 123 -10.67 5.13 18.91
N GLU A 124 -9.67 4.34 19.30
CA GLU A 124 -9.85 3.39 20.38
C GLU A 124 -10.21 4.09 21.70
N LYS A 125 -9.56 5.20 22.04
CA LYS A 125 -9.88 5.96 23.26
C LYS A 125 -11.27 6.60 23.21
N MET A 126 -11.64 7.19 22.08
CA MET A 126 -12.91 7.91 21.93
C MET A 126 -14.12 6.96 21.93
N LEU A 127 -13.98 5.77 21.35
CA LEU A 127 -15.10 4.87 21.11
C LEU A 127 -15.12 3.66 22.06
N LYS A 128 -14.21 3.58 23.04
CA LYS A 128 -14.12 2.49 24.03
C LYS A 128 -15.42 2.27 24.81
N SER A 129 -16.17 3.34 25.10
CA SER A 129 -17.42 3.28 25.85
C SER A 129 -18.64 2.99 24.96
N ILE A 130 -18.51 3.07 23.64
CA ILE A 130 -19.63 3.00 22.69
C ILE A 130 -19.65 1.67 21.94
N ILE A 131 -18.48 1.14 21.58
CA ILE A 131 -18.34 -0.03 20.70
C ILE A 131 -17.69 -1.19 21.46
N LYS A 132 -18.20 -2.41 21.22
CA LYS A 132 -17.57 -3.65 21.71
C LYS A 132 -16.10 -3.73 21.25
N GLU A 133 -15.22 -4.12 22.17
CA GLU A 133 -13.77 -4.03 22.01
C GLU A 133 -13.22 -4.72 20.75
N ASP A 134 -13.71 -5.93 20.43
CA ASP A 134 -13.29 -6.67 19.22
C ASP A 134 -13.63 -5.91 17.92
N TYR A 135 -14.79 -5.26 17.88
CA TYR A 135 -15.22 -4.48 16.72
C TYR A 135 -14.52 -3.12 16.66
N LEU A 136 -14.23 -2.54 17.83
CA LEU A 136 -13.51 -1.29 17.95
C LEU A 136 -12.09 -1.37 17.38
N MET A 137 -11.33 -2.42 17.71
CA MET A 137 -9.97 -2.58 17.18
C MET A 137 -9.97 -2.80 15.66
N LEU A 138 -10.93 -3.56 15.13
CA LEU A 138 -11.08 -3.79 13.69
C LEU A 138 -11.44 -2.50 12.94
N MET A 139 -12.36 -1.72 13.48
CA MET A 139 -12.75 -0.41 12.92
C MET A 139 -11.59 0.59 12.98
N SER A 140 -10.90 0.66 14.11
CA SER A 140 -9.75 1.55 14.31
C SER A 140 -8.63 1.25 13.32
N ARG A 141 -8.36 -0.03 13.04
CA ARG A 141 -7.40 -0.46 12.00
C ARG A 141 -7.81 0.02 10.61
N GLU A 142 -9.08 -0.09 10.26
CA GLU A 142 -9.57 0.29 8.92
C GLU A 142 -9.49 1.80 8.68
N VAL A 143 -9.98 2.58 9.64
CA VAL A 143 -9.95 4.05 9.55
C VAL A 143 -8.50 4.53 9.59
N SER A 144 -7.65 3.92 10.42
CA SER A 144 -6.21 4.18 10.43
C SER A 144 -5.57 3.93 9.05
N ALA A 145 -5.81 2.79 8.42
CA ALA A 145 -5.29 2.49 7.08
C ALA A 145 -5.81 3.46 6.02
N PHE A 146 -7.09 3.87 6.09
CA PHE A 146 -7.68 4.82 5.16
C PHE A 146 -7.08 6.22 5.30
N VAL A 147 -7.01 6.74 6.53
CA VAL A 147 -6.40 8.05 6.81
C VAL A 147 -4.91 8.04 6.46
N GLY A 148 -4.19 6.98 6.80
CA GLY A 148 -2.79 6.79 6.40
C GLY A 148 -2.60 6.80 4.89
N THR A 149 -3.52 6.19 4.14
CA THR A 149 -3.48 6.16 2.67
C THR A 149 -3.65 7.56 2.09
N LEU A 150 -4.65 8.31 2.55
CA LEU A 150 -4.89 9.69 2.11
C LEU A 150 -3.69 10.58 2.42
N PHE A 151 -3.13 10.44 3.63
CA PHE A 151 -1.93 11.16 4.04
C PHE A 151 -0.73 10.83 3.15
N PHE A 152 -0.48 9.55 2.89
CA PHE A 152 0.63 9.09 2.05
C PHE A 152 0.48 9.63 0.62
N ILE A 153 -0.71 9.50 0.02
CA ILE A 153 -0.97 9.99 -1.34
C ILE A 153 -0.77 11.50 -1.43
N GLY A 154 -1.34 12.25 -0.49
CA GLY A 154 -1.23 13.72 -0.47
C GLY A 154 0.23 14.18 -0.41
N LEU A 155 1.02 13.60 0.48
CA LEU A 155 2.45 13.92 0.58
C LEU A 155 3.26 13.42 -0.61
N ASN A 156 2.97 12.23 -1.13
CA ASN A 156 3.69 11.70 -2.30
C ASN A 156 3.45 12.58 -3.53
N CYS A 157 2.22 13.04 -3.76
CA CYS A 157 1.92 14.02 -4.80
C CYS A 157 2.71 15.33 -4.62
N TYR A 158 2.84 15.82 -3.39
CA TYR A 158 3.64 17.01 -3.09
C TYR A 158 5.13 16.79 -3.40
N VAL A 159 5.69 15.64 -3.01
CA VAL A 159 7.08 15.27 -3.29
C VAL A 159 7.33 15.14 -4.79
N ILE A 160 6.41 14.57 -5.54
CA ILE A 160 6.56 14.41 -6.99
C ILE A 160 6.40 15.75 -7.72
N TYR A 161 5.46 16.59 -7.28
CA TYR A 161 5.24 17.91 -7.89
C TYR A 161 6.44 18.85 -7.71
N HIS A 162 7.11 18.78 -6.56
CA HIS A 162 8.34 19.55 -6.28
C HIS A 162 9.63 18.77 -6.54
N GLY A 163 9.53 17.54 -7.00
CA GLY A 163 10.65 16.68 -7.34
C GLY A 163 11.17 17.00 -8.74
N ASN A 164 12.44 16.71 -8.97
CA ASN A 164 13.01 16.82 -10.31
C ASN A 164 12.44 15.71 -11.20
N MET A 165 12.19 16.05 -12.48
CA MET A 165 11.88 15.03 -13.49
C MET A 165 12.99 13.98 -13.54
N PRO A 166 12.67 12.69 -13.73
CA PRO A 166 13.68 11.64 -13.78
C PRO A 166 14.70 11.84 -14.91
N ASP A 167 15.98 11.64 -14.60
CA ASP A 167 17.10 11.89 -15.53
C ASP A 167 17.12 10.95 -16.75
N TYR A 168 16.38 9.83 -16.71
CA TYR A 168 16.28 8.87 -17.82
C TYR A 168 15.27 9.29 -18.91
N LEU A 169 14.59 10.43 -18.76
CA LEU A 169 13.62 10.95 -19.72
C LEU A 169 14.29 11.39 -21.03
N ARG A 170 14.11 10.59 -22.09
CA ARG A 170 14.57 10.92 -23.44
C ARG A 170 13.42 11.46 -24.31
N PRO A 171 13.71 12.15 -25.43
CA PRO A 171 12.68 12.69 -26.32
C PRO A 171 11.80 11.59 -26.95
N ALA A 172 12.40 10.46 -27.31
CA ALA A 172 11.69 9.30 -27.83
C ALA A 172 11.19 8.38 -26.71
N LEU A 173 9.95 7.89 -26.85
CA LEU A 173 9.34 6.96 -25.91
C LEU A 173 10.13 5.66 -25.81
N ILE A 174 10.57 5.11 -26.96
CA ILE A 174 11.33 3.86 -27.03
C ILE A 174 12.67 4.01 -26.30
N ASP A 175 13.36 5.13 -26.46
CA ASP A 175 14.63 5.37 -25.78
C ASP A 175 14.46 5.60 -24.27
N THR A 176 13.32 6.19 -23.86
CA THR A 176 12.97 6.34 -22.43
C THR A 176 12.63 4.99 -21.80
N ILE A 177 11.87 4.14 -22.50
CA ILE A 177 11.55 2.78 -22.06
C ILE A 177 12.82 1.94 -21.95
N LYS A 178 13.71 2.03 -22.95
CA LYS A 178 14.96 1.27 -22.96
C LYS A 178 15.91 1.72 -21.85
N ALA A 179 16.10 3.03 -21.66
CA ALA A 179 16.92 3.55 -20.57
C ALA A 179 16.34 3.23 -19.17
N ALA A 180 15.01 3.21 -19.02
CA ALA A 180 14.36 2.82 -17.78
C ALA A 180 14.47 1.30 -17.52
N SER A 181 14.34 0.46 -18.56
CA SER A 181 14.50 -1.00 -18.45
C SER A 181 15.95 -1.40 -18.16
N ASP A 182 16.93 -0.78 -18.82
CA ASP A 182 18.37 -1.08 -18.60
C ASP A 182 18.82 -0.75 -17.16
N SER A 183 18.10 0.13 -16.45
CA SER A 183 18.35 0.44 -15.03
C SER A 183 17.82 -0.63 -14.05
N ALA A 184 17.02 -1.57 -14.54
CA ALA A 184 16.28 -2.56 -13.77
C ALA A 184 16.89 -3.96 -13.95
N TYR A 185 17.95 -4.25 -13.19
CA TYR A 185 18.58 -5.57 -13.19
C TYR A 185 18.41 -6.29 -11.84
N SER A 186 18.07 -7.57 -11.90
CA SER A 186 18.11 -8.51 -10.77
C SER A 186 18.61 -9.86 -11.27
N ASN A 187 19.39 -10.57 -10.46
CA ASN A 187 19.83 -11.94 -10.76
C ASN A 187 18.69 -12.97 -10.78
N CYS A 188 17.45 -12.56 -10.51
CA CYS A 188 16.27 -13.43 -10.58
C CYS A 188 15.41 -13.07 -11.80
N ASP A 189 15.27 -13.99 -12.76
CA ASP A 189 14.52 -13.75 -14.00
C ASP A 189 13.08 -13.27 -13.77
N TYR A 190 12.38 -13.85 -12.80
CA TYR A 190 11.02 -13.44 -12.44
C TYR A 190 10.93 -12.02 -11.90
N THR A 191 11.90 -11.61 -11.06
CA THR A 191 11.97 -10.26 -10.51
C THR A 191 12.37 -9.26 -11.59
N SER A 192 13.30 -9.64 -12.47
CA SER A 192 13.74 -8.80 -13.59
C SER A 192 12.59 -8.50 -14.54
N TYR A 193 11.79 -9.51 -14.94
CA TYR A 193 10.67 -9.32 -15.84
C TYR A 193 9.60 -8.34 -15.30
N VAL A 194 9.24 -8.49 -14.02
CA VAL A 194 8.24 -7.61 -13.39
C VAL A 194 8.82 -6.20 -13.16
N LEU A 195 10.11 -6.09 -12.84
CA LEU A 195 10.80 -4.80 -12.67
C LEU A 195 10.87 -4.04 -13.99
N GLU A 196 11.21 -4.72 -15.09
CA GLU A 196 11.20 -4.17 -16.45
C GLU A 196 9.80 -3.68 -16.84
N PHE A 197 8.76 -4.49 -16.63
CA PHE A 197 7.38 -4.09 -16.90
C PHE A 197 6.97 -2.84 -16.09
N LYS A 198 7.36 -2.79 -14.81
CA LYS A 198 7.09 -1.65 -13.92
C LYS A 198 7.81 -0.38 -14.40
N LYS A 199 9.09 -0.49 -14.79
CA LYS A 199 9.87 0.63 -15.33
C LYS A 199 9.38 1.08 -16.70
N MET A 200 8.87 0.17 -17.53
CA MET A 200 8.19 0.51 -18.77
C MET A 200 6.94 1.34 -18.50
N LEU A 201 6.07 0.93 -17.57
CA LEU A 201 4.88 1.71 -17.19
C LEU A 201 5.25 3.09 -16.65
N GLU A 202 6.28 3.17 -15.79
CA GLU A 202 6.79 4.43 -15.25
C GLU A 202 7.38 5.33 -16.35
N GLY A 203 8.12 4.77 -17.31
CA GLY A 203 8.64 5.49 -18.47
C GLY A 203 7.52 6.02 -19.37
N VAL A 204 6.46 5.23 -19.59
CA VAL A 204 5.28 5.63 -20.36
C VAL A 204 4.53 6.77 -19.67
N THR A 205 4.33 6.69 -18.35
CA THR A 205 3.61 7.74 -17.60
C THR A 205 4.40 9.05 -17.58
N TRP A 206 5.71 9.02 -17.29
CA TRP A 206 6.55 10.21 -17.29
C TRP A 206 6.73 10.83 -18.68
N TRP A 207 6.92 10.01 -19.73
CA TRP A 207 6.99 10.53 -21.10
C TRP A 207 5.66 11.13 -21.54
N GLY A 208 4.54 10.48 -21.20
CA GLY A 208 3.20 11.02 -21.43
C GLY A 208 3.00 12.38 -20.78
N MET A 209 3.49 12.53 -19.53
CA MET A 209 3.51 13.79 -18.79
C MET A 209 4.28 14.89 -19.52
N ARG A 210 5.53 14.61 -19.90
CA ARG A 210 6.42 15.55 -20.58
C ARG A 210 5.86 15.96 -21.94
N LYS A 211 5.29 15.01 -22.68
CA LYS A 211 4.68 15.28 -23.98
C LYS A 211 3.42 16.13 -23.85
N ALA A 212 2.58 15.88 -22.84
CA ALA A 212 1.41 16.68 -22.54
C ALA A 212 1.76 18.14 -22.25
N GLU A 213 2.83 18.37 -21.47
CA GLU A 213 3.36 19.70 -21.16
C GLU A 213 3.93 20.39 -22.41
N SER A 214 4.70 19.68 -23.24
CA SER A 214 5.34 20.25 -24.45
C SER A 214 4.37 20.57 -25.59
N MET A 215 3.23 19.85 -25.69
CA MET A 215 2.28 20.00 -26.80
C MET A 215 1.17 21.01 -26.52
N GLY A 216 1.14 21.63 -25.33
CA GLY A 216 0.06 22.55 -24.94
C GLY A 216 -1.32 21.88 -25.03
N LEU A 217 -1.39 20.57 -24.75
CA LEU A 217 -2.60 19.79 -24.89
C LEU A 217 -3.71 20.35 -23.98
N ASN A 218 -4.96 20.24 -24.46
CA ASN A 218 -6.15 20.72 -23.77
C ASN A 218 -6.16 20.28 -22.29
N LYS A 219 -6.53 21.20 -21.37
CA LYS A 219 -6.44 20.99 -19.89
C LYS A 219 -6.97 19.63 -19.42
N GLY A 220 -8.00 19.09 -20.08
CA GLY A 220 -8.59 17.79 -19.76
C GLY A 220 -7.64 16.59 -19.93
N PHE A 221 -6.80 16.56 -20.97
CA PHE A 221 -5.84 15.47 -21.17
C PHE A 221 -4.72 15.50 -20.13
N MET A 222 -4.28 16.71 -19.74
CA MET A 222 -3.29 16.89 -18.68
C MET A 222 -3.85 16.40 -17.34
N ILE A 223 -5.10 16.71 -17.03
CA ILE A 223 -5.78 16.21 -15.82
C ILE A 223 -5.89 14.68 -15.84
N ALA A 224 -6.27 14.07 -16.96
CA ALA A 224 -6.36 12.61 -17.08
C ALA A 224 -5.00 11.91 -16.86
N GLY A 225 -3.91 12.50 -17.37
CA GLY A 225 -2.54 12.03 -17.13
C GLY A 225 -2.16 12.08 -15.64
N TRP A 226 -2.43 13.21 -14.98
CA TRP A 226 -2.22 13.34 -13.53
C TRP A 226 -3.06 12.35 -12.72
N VAL A 227 -4.34 12.14 -13.07
CA VAL A 227 -5.21 11.18 -12.38
C VAL A 227 -4.69 9.75 -12.51
N ALA A 228 -4.28 9.32 -13.71
CA ALA A 228 -3.70 8.00 -13.92
C ALA A 228 -2.40 7.81 -13.12
N PHE A 229 -1.56 8.84 -13.08
CA PHE A 229 -0.33 8.84 -12.30
C PHE A 229 -0.57 8.79 -10.79
N ILE A 230 -1.57 9.51 -10.28
CA ILE A 230 -1.99 9.47 -8.87
C ILE A 230 -2.53 8.08 -8.52
N ILE A 231 -3.38 7.48 -9.37
CA ILE A 231 -3.93 6.13 -9.15
C ILE A 231 -2.80 5.09 -9.07
N TYR A 232 -1.82 5.18 -9.96
CA TYR A 232 -0.66 4.29 -9.94
C TYR A 232 0.14 4.40 -8.62
N ASN A 233 0.43 5.63 -8.20
CA ASN A 233 1.16 5.87 -6.95
C ASN A 233 0.33 5.57 -5.69
N ALA A 234 -1.01 5.66 -5.78
CA ALA A 234 -1.93 5.37 -4.70
C ALA A 234 -1.90 3.91 -4.25
N LEU A 235 -1.65 2.98 -5.17
CA LEU A 235 -1.55 1.55 -4.85
C LEU A 235 -0.46 1.26 -3.82
N SER A 236 0.69 1.93 -3.95
CA SER A 236 1.81 1.79 -2.99
C SER A 236 1.44 2.34 -1.61
N GLY A 237 0.78 3.51 -1.56
CA GLY A 237 0.32 4.14 -0.33
C GLY A 237 -0.75 3.33 0.39
N ILE A 238 -1.67 2.70 -0.36
CA ILE A 238 -2.66 1.76 0.16
C ILE A 238 -1.95 0.58 0.84
N ALA A 239 -0.99 -0.04 0.16
CA ALA A 239 -0.26 -1.19 0.68
C ALA A 239 0.53 -0.85 1.94
N ILE A 240 1.28 0.27 1.96
CA ILE A 240 2.07 0.72 3.11
C ILE A 240 1.19 0.98 4.32
N SER A 241 0.09 1.71 4.10
CA SER A 241 -0.84 2.07 5.18
C SER A 241 -1.54 0.84 5.75
N ARG A 242 -1.92 -0.11 4.89
CA ARG A 242 -2.50 -1.40 5.28
C ARG A 242 -1.52 -2.26 6.06
N LEU A 243 -0.29 -2.42 5.57
CA LEU A 243 0.77 -3.14 6.24
C LEU A 243 1.02 -2.56 7.64
N SER A 244 1.17 -1.24 7.72
CA SER A 244 1.39 -0.51 8.96
C SER A 244 0.24 -0.70 9.95
N ALA A 245 -1.00 -0.47 9.52
CA ALA A 245 -2.18 -0.61 10.37
C ALA A 245 -2.37 -2.06 10.86
N GLN A 246 -2.06 -3.06 10.03
CA GLN A 246 -2.17 -4.47 10.41
C GLN A 246 -1.15 -4.85 11.48
N ILE A 247 0.09 -4.37 11.36
CA ILE A 247 1.14 -4.59 12.37
C ILE A 247 0.79 -3.84 13.67
N ILE A 248 0.31 -2.60 13.58
CA ILE A 248 -0.19 -1.82 14.73
C ILE A 248 -1.28 -2.61 15.47
N TYR A 249 -2.23 -3.19 14.74
CA TYR A 249 -3.30 -4.00 15.32
C TYR A 249 -2.76 -5.23 16.08
N TRP A 250 -1.82 -5.97 15.49
CA TRP A 250 -1.22 -7.13 16.14
C TRP A 250 -0.40 -6.77 17.37
N LEU A 251 0.47 -5.76 17.29
CA LEU A 251 1.25 -5.27 18.42
C LEU A 251 0.36 -4.73 19.53
N SER A 252 -0.69 -4.01 19.16
CA SER A 252 -1.67 -3.50 20.12
C SER A 252 -2.35 -4.64 20.88
N LYS A 253 -2.76 -5.70 20.18
CA LYS A 253 -3.35 -6.88 20.80
C LYS A 253 -2.35 -7.61 21.70
N TYR A 254 -1.10 -7.76 21.25
CA TYR A 254 -0.03 -8.41 21.99
C TYR A 254 0.26 -7.69 23.33
N PHE A 255 0.57 -6.40 23.28
CA PHE A 255 0.90 -5.62 24.47
C PHE A 255 -0.28 -5.46 25.44
N ARG A 256 -1.53 -5.55 24.97
CA ARG A 256 -2.71 -5.55 25.86
C ARG A 256 -2.89 -6.90 26.55
N GLY A 257 -2.65 -8.01 25.84
CA GLY A 257 -2.70 -9.36 26.40
C GLY A 257 -1.64 -9.62 27.48
N GLU A 258 -0.50 -8.94 27.42
CA GLU A 258 0.53 -8.99 28.48
C GLU A 258 0.15 -8.24 29.76
N CYS A 259 -0.73 -7.22 29.69
CA CYS A 259 -1.20 -6.48 30.88
C CYS A 259 -2.46 -7.08 31.53
N GLY A 260 -3.13 -8.02 30.85
CA GLY A 260 -4.28 -8.76 31.39
C GLY A 260 -3.90 -10.06 32.10
N LYS A 261 -2.60 -10.36 32.20
CA LYS A 261 -2.01 -11.42 33.03
C LYS A 261 -1.30 -10.78 34.21
#